data_AF-A0A1D1ZNV6-F1
#
_entry.id   AF-A0A1D1ZNV6-F1
#
_cell.length_a   1.000
_cell.length_b   1.000
_cell.length_c   1.000
_cell.angle_alpha   90.00
_cell.angle_beta   90.00
_cell.angle_gamma   90.00
#
_symmetry.space_group_name_H-M   'P 1'
#
loop_
_entity.id
_entity.type
_entity.pdbx_description
1 polymer ?
#
loop_
_entity_poly.entity_id
_entity_poly.type
_entity_poly.pdbx_seq_one_letter_code
_entity_poly.pdbx_strand_id
1 'polypeptide(L)'
;MGPDPLPNPFSSLHRPRRFVISFFAADDTLSVFEPPAAAAGGAGSKFLERTRAYWVPGQTATLISEKDIWVGAVIPLAGRRFELLAADNFTLQHMELAAHPMARLGDALTTLGQALSDGKLVQQLRAALPLHGVLSVEELAGVLTQRTSLTRHQVFTLHRHLARRGPVTTAALLETLLLPPS
;
A
#
# COMPACT_ATOMS: atom_id res chain seq x y z
N MET A 1 37.31 18.41 -31.02
CA MET A 1 36.06 18.42 -30.23
C MET A 1 35.33 17.13 -30.58
N GLY A 2 35.55 16.07 -29.80
CA GLY A 2 34.84 14.81 -30.00
C GLY A 2 33.40 14.93 -29.47
N PRO A 3 32.45 14.12 -29.98
CA PRO A 3 31.09 14.11 -29.44
C PRO A 3 31.13 13.71 -27.96
N ASP A 4 30.41 14.45 -27.12
CA ASP A 4 30.22 14.07 -25.72
C ASP A 4 29.68 12.62 -25.66
N PRO A 5 30.23 11.77 -24.77
CA PRO A 5 29.75 10.41 -24.65
C PRO A 5 28.27 10.41 -24.24
N LEU A 6 27.48 9.60 -24.94
CA LEU A 6 26.07 9.37 -24.60
C LEU A 6 25.96 8.98 -23.12
N PRO A 7 24.97 9.54 -22.38
CA PRO A 7 24.83 9.26 -20.96
C PRO A 7 24.69 7.75 -20.72
N ASN A 8 25.53 7.22 -19.83
CA ASN A 8 25.55 5.81 -19.47
C ASN A 8 24.17 5.38 -18.91
N PRO A 9 23.45 4.43 -19.54
CA PRO A 9 22.14 3.97 -19.06
C PRO A 9 22.23 3.25 -17.70
N PHE A 10 23.44 2.97 -17.20
CA PHE A 10 23.71 2.34 -15.91
C PHE A 10 24.27 3.31 -14.86
N SER A 11 24.15 4.63 -15.06
CA SER A 11 24.46 5.59 -13.99
C SER A 11 23.60 5.28 -12.75
N SER A 12 24.24 5.20 -11.58
CA SER A 12 23.71 4.76 -10.28
C SER A 12 22.70 5.72 -9.64
N LEU A 13 21.87 6.39 -10.45
CA LEU A 13 20.92 7.44 -10.08
C LEU A 13 19.49 7.19 -10.55
N HIS A 14 19.09 5.93 -10.81
CA HIS A 14 17.70 5.60 -11.10
C HIS A 14 16.86 5.71 -9.83
N ARG A 15 16.49 6.94 -9.45
CA ARG A 15 15.49 7.19 -8.42
C ARG A 15 14.18 6.54 -8.88
N PRO A 16 13.49 5.75 -8.03
CA PRO A 16 12.19 5.21 -8.40
C PRO A 16 11.24 6.37 -8.73
N ARG A 17 10.70 6.38 -9.95
CA ARG A 17 9.69 7.35 -10.38
C ARG A 17 8.42 7.12 -9.59
N ARG A 18 7.82 8.19 -9.08
CA ARG A 18 6.55 8.13 -8.34
C ARG A 18 5.44 8.69 -9.22
N PHE A 19 4.30 8.03 -9.17
CA PHE A 19 3.12 8.41 -9.92
C PHE A 19 1.93 8.51 -8.98
N VAL A 20 0.94 9.29 -9.39
CA VAL A 20 -0.40 9.33 -8.80
C VAL A 20 -1.32 8.63 -9.80
N ILE A 21 -2.01 7.59 -9.33
CA ILE A 21 -3.01 6.86 -10.10
C ILE A 21 -4.38 7.28 -9.57
N SER A 22 -5.24 7.74 -10.46
CA SER A 22 -6.63 8.09 -10.14
C SER A 22 -7.56 7.05 -10.76
N PHE A 23 -8.38 6.41 -9.93
CA PHE A 23 -9.45 5.51 -10.36
C PHE A 23 -10.78 6.27 -10.40
N PHE A 24 -11.55 6.06 -11.45
CA PHE A 24 -12.86 6.68 -11.63
C PHE A 24 -13.95 5.62 -11.58
N ALA A 25 -14.55 5.46 -10.39
CA ALA A 25 -15.56 4.43 -10.12
C ALA A 25 -16.83 4.53 -11.01
N ALA A 26 -17.08 5.68 -11.63
CA ALA A 26 -18.24 5.88 -12.51
C ALA A 26 -18.17 5.07 -13.82
N ASP A 27 -16.98 4.70 -14.30
CA ASP A 27 -16.81 4.01 -15.58
C ASP A 27 -15.64 3.03 -15.65
N ASP A 28 -15.07 2.67 -14.48
CA ASP A 28 -13.97 1.72 -14.31
C ASP A 28 -12.71 2.07 -15.12
N THR A 29 -12.38 3.36 -15.16
CA THR A 29 -11.17 3.85 -15.83
C THR A 29 -10.12 4.38 -14.85
N LEU A 30 -8.88 4.45 -15.33
CA LEU A 30 -7.70 4.88 -14.59
C LEU A 30 -6.94 5.94 -15.40
N SER A 31 -6.35 6.91 -14.71
CA SER A 31 -5.35 7.83 -15.28
C SER A 31 -4.09 7.83 -14.45
N VAL A 32 -2.95 8.13 -15.08
CA VAL A 32 -1.65 8.17 -14.40
C VAL A 32 -1.03 9.55 -14.59
N PHE A 33 -0.65 10.18 -13.49
CA PHE A 33 0.03 11.46 -13.46
C PHE A 33 1.39 11.31 -12.78
N GLU A 34 2.44 11.89 -13.35
CA GLU A 34 3.75 11.98 -12.71
C GLU A 34 3.89 13.39 -12.09
N PRO A 35 3.91 13.49 -10.75
CA PRO A 35 4.23 14.75 -10.10
C PRO A 35 5.61 15.23 -10.50
N PRO A 36 5.86 16.54 -10.50
CA PRO A 36 7.20 17.05 -10.78
C PRO A 36 8.19 16.49 -9.77
N ALA A 37 9.38 16.16 -10.24
CA ALA A 37 10.45 15.73 -9.35
C ALA A 37 10.67 16.82 -8.30
N ALA A 38 10.62 16.45 -7.02
CA ALA A 38 10.61 17.41 -5.90
C ALA A 38 11.81 18.39 -5.91
N ALA A 39 12.92 18.04 -6.57
CA ALA A 39 14.10 18.88 -6.71
C ALA A 39 14.15 19.71 -8.01
N ALA A 40 13.22 19.50 -8.95
CA ALA A 40 13.34 20.01 -10.32
C ALA A 40 12.47 21.24 -10.62
N GLY A 41 11.55 21.63 -9.74
CA GLY A 41 10.70 22.82 -9.91
C GLY A 41 9.83 22.86 -11.18
N GLY A 42 9.82 21.78 -11.98
CA GLY A 42 9.09 21.70 -13.24
C GLY A 42 7.59 21.50 -13.05
N ALA A 43 6.85 21.56 -14.16
CA ALA A 43 5.46 21.12 -14.20
C ALA A 43 5.41 19.58 -14.19
N GLY A 44 4.46 18.99 -13.45
CA GLY A 44 4.20 17.55 -13.55
C GLY A 44 3.71 17.17 -14.96
N SER A 45 3.82 15.89 -15.29
CA SER A 45 3.44 15.39 -16.63
C SER A 45 2.32 14.36 -16.52
N LYS A 46 1.36 14.46 -17.45
CA LYS A 46 0.33 13.43 -17.61
C LYS A 46 0.96 12.23 -18.29
N PHE A 47 1.05 11.12 -17.58
CA PHE A 47 1.73 9.92 -18.04
C PHE A 47 0.81 9.03 -18.88
N LEU A 48 -0.46 8.92 -18.46
CA LEU A 48 -1.47 8.13 -19.15
C LEU A 48 -2.82 8.84 -19.08
N GLU A 49 -3.43 9.01 -20.26
CA GLU A 49 -4.82 9.41 -20.43
C GLU A 49 -5.78 8.41 -19.79
N ARG A 50 -7.02 8.86 -19.50
CA ARG A 50 -8.04 8.01 -18.87
C ARG A 50 -8.32 6.80 -19.76
N THR A 51 -8.06 5.61 -19.25
CA THR A 51 -8.24 4.33 -19.97
C THR A 51 -8.68 3.22 -19.02
N ARG A 52 -9.29 2.17 -19.56
CA ARG A 52 -9.54 0.93 -18.83
C ARG A 52 -8.24 0.14 -18.68
N ALA A 53 -8.10 -0.56 -17.56
CA ALA A 53 -7.01 -1.50 -17.32
C ALA A 53 -7.53 -2.93 -17.34
N TYR A 54 -6.70 -3.87 -17.81
CA TYR A 54 -7.11 -5.25 -17.97
C TYR A 54 -6.04 -6.19 -17.41
N TRP A 55 -6.49 -7.19 -16.65
CA TRP A 55 -5.72 -8.39 -16.40
C TRP A 55 -5.69 -9.21 -17.69
N VAL A 56 -4.49 -9.60 -18.13
CA VAL A 56 -4.34 -10.47 -19.31
C VAL A 56 -3.59 -11.76 -18.91
N PRO A 57 -4.19 -12.62 -18.06
CA PRO A 57 -3.63 -13.95 -17.80
C PRO A 57 -3.85 -14.83 -19.04
N GLY A 58 -2.79 -15.06 -19.81
CA GLY A 58 -2.87 -15.88 -21.02
C GLY A 58 -3.56 -15.14 -22.16
N GLN A 59 -4.73 -15.62 -22.59
CA GLN A 59 -5.46 -15.12 -23.77
C GLN A 59 -6.73 -14.33 -23.46
N THR A 60 -7.19 -14.30 -22.20
CA THR A 60 -8.44 -13.63 -21.83
C THR A 60 -8.14 -12.32 -21.11
N ALA A 61 -8.73 -11.22 -21.60
CA ALA A 61 -8.65 -9.92 -20.94
C ALA A 61 -9.84 -9.74 -19.98
N THR A 62 -9.55 -9.55 -18.70
CA THR A 62 -10.55 -9.25 -17.65
C THR A 62 -10.37 -7.82 -17.19
N LEU A 63 -11.45 -7.04 -17.15
CA LEU A 63 -11.44 -5.65 -16.69
C LEU A 63 -11.03 -5.58 -15.21
N ILE A 64 -10.08 -4.69 -14.91
CA ILE A 64 -9.70 -4.36 -13.54
C ILE A 64 -10.79 -3.48 -12.93
N SER A 65 -11.28 -3.90 -11.78
CA SER A 65 -12.35 -3.22 -11.03
C SER A 65 -11.80 -2.55 -9.78
N GLU A 66 -12.67 -1.80 -9.08
CA GLU A 66 -12.34 -1.22 -7.78
C GLU A 66 -11.77 -2.25 -6.78
N LYS A 67 -12.27 -3.49 -6.81
CA LYS A 67 -11.88 -4.57 -5.90
C LYS A 67 -10.42 -5.01 -6.07
N ASP A 68 -9.85 -4.76 -7.24
CA ASP A 68 -8.47 -5.08 -7.58
C ASP A 68 -7.49 -3.97 -7.15
N ILE A 69 -8.00 -2.81 -6.71
CA ILE A 69 -7.23 -1.60 -6.45
C ILE A 69 -7.11 -1.40 -4.94
N TRP A 70 -5.94 -1.76 -4.40
CA TRP A 70 -5.65 -1.63 -2.97
C TRP A 70 -4.15 -1.46 -2.74
N VAL A 71 -3.76 -1.02 -1.54
CA VAL A 71 -2.36 -0.72 -1.21
C VAL A 71 -1.52 -2.01 -1.16
N GLY A 72 -0.54 -2.12 -2.05
CA GLY A 72 0.25 -3.33 -2.31
C GLY A 72 -0.16 -4.08 -3.58
N ALA A 73 -1.28 -3.72 -4.22
CA ALA A 73 -1.67 -4.26 -5.52
C ALA A 73 -0.71 -3.78 -6.61
N VAL A 74 -0.52 -4.60 -7.66
CA VAL A 74 0.32 -4.28 -8.81
C VAL A 74 -0.53 -4.22 -10.07
N ILE A 75 -0.85 -3.01 -10.54
CA ILE A 75 -1.80 -2.78 -11.63
C ILE A 75 -1.05 -2.70 -12.98
N PRO A 76 -1.40 -3.53 -13.99
CA PRO A 76 -0.90 -3.40 -15.34
C PRO A 76 -1.59 -2.26 -16.09
N LEU A 77 -0.80 -1.32 -16.60
CA LEU A 77 -1.28 -0.16 -17.36
C LEU A 77 -0.26 0.22 -18.45
N ALA A 78 -0.72 0.37 -19.69
CA ALA A 78 0.10 0.83 -20.83
C ALA A 78 1.47 0.12 -20.96
N GLY A 79 1.47 -1.21 -20.85
CA GLY A 79 2.68 -2.04 -20.95
C GLY A 79 3.63 -1.97 -19.73
N ARG A 80 3.20 -1.32 -18.64
CA ARG A 80 3.97 -1.19 -17.39
C ARG A 80 3.18 -1.76 -16.21
N ARG A 81 3.87 -2.04 -15.11
CA ARG A 81 3.29 -2.51 -13.85
C ARG A 81 3.52 -1.46 -12.77
N PHE A 82 2.45 -1.05 -12.10
CA PHE A 82 2.49 -0.03 -11.05
C PHE A 82 2.12 -0.66 -9.72
N GLU A 83 3.05 -0.63 -8.77
CA GLU A 83 2.74 -1.00 -7.39
C GLU A 83 2.07 0.19 -6.67
N LEU A 84 0.91 -0.07 -6.07
CA LEU A 84 0.16 0.92 -5.31
C LEU A 84 0.74 1.03 -3.90
N LEU A 85 1.68 1.95 -3.71
CA LEU A 85 2.44 2.06 -2.45
C LEU A 85 1.62 2.59 -1.27
N ALA A 86 0.68 3.49 -1.55
CA ALA A 86 -0.18 4.15 -0.58
C ALA A 86 -1.44 4.68 -1.28
N ALA A 87 -2.44 5.05 -0.48
CA ALA A 87 -3.64 5.74 -0.93
C ALA A 87 -3.89 6.96 -0.03
N ASP A 88 -4.60 7.97 -0.55
CA ASP A 88 -4.95 9.13 0.26
C ASP A 88 -5.98 8.78 1.35
N ASN A 89 -6.14 9.67 2.33
CA ASN A 89 -7.03 9.43 3.46
C ASN A 89 -8.50 9.27 3.05
N PHE A 90 -8.93 9.99 2.02
CA PHE A 90 -10.30 9.93 1.53
C PHE A 90 -10.59 8.57 0.90
N THR A 91 -9.68 8.06 0.08
CA THR A 91 -9.73 6.77 -0.57
C THR A 91 -9.75 5.64 0.45
N LEU A 92 -8.86 5.68 1.45
CA LEU A 92 -8.85 4.67 2.53
C LEU A 92 -10.18 4.66 3.30
N GLN A 93 -10.70 5.83 3.66
CA GLN A 93 -12.00 5.94 4.33
C GLN A 93 -13.15 5.46 3.45
N HIS A 94 -13.12 5.77 2.16
CA HIS A 94 -14.11 5.30 1.19
C HIS A 94 -14.11 3.77 1.10
N MET A 95 -12.94 3.14 0.96
CA MET A 95 -12.79 1.69 0.88
C MET A 95 -13.30 0.98 2.15
N GLU A 96 -13.05 1.54 3.33
CA GLU A 96 -13.59 1.04 4.60
C GLU A 96 -15.12 1.11 4.63
N LEU A 97 -15.72 2.23 4.21
CA LEU A 97 -17.18 2.43 4.17
C LEU A 97 -17.87 1.55 3.12
N ALA A 98 -17.24 1.37 1.97
CA ALA A 98 -17.71 0.52 0.88
C ALA A 98 -17.53 -0.98 1.16
N ALA A 99 -16.99 -1.35 2.35
CA ALA A 99 -16.68 -2.72 2.73
C ALA A 99 -15.79 -3.45 1.70
N HIS A 100 -14.86 -2.72 1.09
CA HIS A 100 -13.88 -3.24 0.15
C HIS A 100 -13.14 -4.45 0.79
N PRO A 101 -12.93 -5.58 0.08
CA PRO A 101 -12.40 -6.81 0.69
C PRO A 101 -11.10 -6.60 1.48
N MET A 102 -10.17 -5.81 0.95
CA MET A 102 -8.90 -5.54 1.64
C MET A 102 -9.00 -4.56 2.81
N ALA A 103 -10.09 -3.79 2.91
CA ALA A 103 -10.32 -2.80 3.97
C ALA A 103 -11.21 -3.33 5.10
N ARG A 104 -11.53 -4.64 5.09
CA ARG A 104 -12.31 -5.28 6.14
C ARG A 104 -11.45 -5.54 7.36
N LEU A 105 -11.74 -4.79 8.43
CA LEU A 105 -11.04 -4.95 9.70
C LEU A 105 -11.18 -6.38 10.27
N GLY A 106 -12.37 -7.00 10.15
CA GLY A 106 -12.61 -8.35 10.66
C GLY A 106 -11.70 -9.41 10.03
N ASP A 107 -11.45 -9.32 8.72
CA ASP A 107 -10.55 -10.24 8.01
C ASP A 107 -9.11 -10.06 8.49
N ALA A 108 -8.67 -8.81 8.63
CA ALA A 108 -7.34 -8.48 9.15
C ALA A 108 -7.14 -8.95 10.60
N LEU A 109 -8.15 -8.76 11.46
CA LEU A 109 -8.11 -9.23 12.85
C LEU A 109 -8.12 -10.77 12.93
N THR A 110 -8.86 -11.45 12.05
CA THR A 110 -8.89 -12.92 11.99
C THR A 110 -7.53 -13.48 11.64
N THR A 111 -6.89 -12.96 10.58
CA THR A 111 -5.53 -13.35 10.18
C THR A 111 -4.52 -13.07 11.30
N LEU A 112 -4.63 -11.93 11.97
CA LEU A 112 -3.75 -11.59 13.08
C LEU A 112 -3.95 -12.52 14.29
N GLY A 113 -5.19 -12.82 14.63
CA GLY A 113 -5.53 -13.78 15.70
C GLY A 113 -4.94 -15.16 15.44
N GLN A 114 -5.05 -15.67 14.21
CA GLN A 114 -4.44 -16.93 13.80
C GLN A 114 -2.91 -16.92 13.98
N ALA A 115 -2.25 -15.82 13.61
CA ALA A 115 -0.80 -15.68 13.74
C ALA A 115 -0.33 -15.51 15.20
N LEU A 116 -1.21 -15.05 16.10
CA LEU A 116 -0.94 -14.92 17.53
C LEU A 116 -1.05 -16.24 18.30
N SER A 117 -1.79 -17.23 17.77
CA SER A 117 -2.06 -18.52 18.44
C SER A 117 -0.79 -19.25 18.90
N ASP A 118 0.31 -19.14 18.17
CA ASP A 118 1.56 -19.83 18.48
C ASP A 118 2.46 -19.04 19.47
N GLY A 119 2.05 -17.85 19.92
CA GLY A 119 2.77 -16.99 20.87
C GLY A 119 4.09 -16.38 20.35
N LYS A 120 4.66 -16.92 19.27
CA LYS A 120 5.92 -16.47 18.64
C LYS A 120 5.80 -15.05 18.08
N LEU A 121 4.66 -14.70 17.50
CA LEU A 121 4.47 -13.38 16.88
C LEU A 121 4.67 -12.25 17.90
N VAL A 122 4.14 -12.39 19.12
CA VAL A 122 4.30 -11.37 20.18
C VAL A 122 5.77 -11.11 20.50
N GLN A 123 6.55 -12.18 20.65
CA GLN A 123 8.00 -12.07 20.92
C GLN A 123 8.72 -11.40 19.75
N GLN A 124 8.37 -11.76 18.52
CA GLN A 124 8.93 -11.16 17.31
C GLN A 124 8.56 -9.69 17.15
N LEU A 125 7.33 -9.30 17.48
CA LEU A 125 6.88 -7.91 17.46
C LEU A 125 7.63 -7.08 18.49
N ARG A 126 7.83 -7.59 19.71
CA ARG A 126 8.62 -6.93 20.76
C ARG A 126 10.07 -6.70 20.33
N ALA A 127 10.65 -7.62 19.56
CA ALA A 127 12.02 -7.51 19.09
C ALA A 127 12.19 -6.58 17.86
N ALA A 128 11.15 -6.49 17.01
CA ALA A 128 11.25 -5.78 15.74
C ALA A 128 10.69 -4.34 15.77
N LEU A 129 9.75 -4.04 16.65
CA LEU A 129 9.11 -2.72 16.74
C LEU A 129 9.85 -1.82 17.74
N PRO A 130 9.93 -0.50 17.48
CA PRO A 130 10.53 0.44 18.40
C PRO A 130 9.78 0.44 19.74
N LEU A 131 10.52 0.47 20.85
CA LEU A 131 9.95 0.41 22.21
C LEU A 131 9.20 1.69 22.60
N HIS A 132 9.55 2.82 21.99
CA HIS A 132 9.04 4.14 22.34
C HIS A 132 8.63 4.91 21.09
N GLY A 133 7.72 5.88 21.26
CA GLY A 133 7.20 6.71 20.19
C GLY A 133 5.95 6.14 19.52
N VAL A 134 5.47 6.88 18.53
CA VAL A 134 4.31 6.50 17.72
C VAL A 134 4.81 5.65 16.55
N LEU A 135 4.27 4.44 16.43
CA LEU A 135 4.47 3.55 15.30
C LEU A 135 3.82 4.13 14.06
N SER A 136 4.63 4.35 13.03
CA SER A 136 4.12 4.62 11.70
C SER A 136 3.48 3.36 11.10
N VAL A 137 2.57 3.58 10.16
CA VAL A 137 1.96 2.49 9.38
C VAL A 137 3.01 1.70 8.59
N GLU A 138 4.09 2.37 8.17
CA GLU A 138 5.19 1.80 7.41
C GLU A 138 6.00 0.81 8.24
N GLU A 139 6.35 1.17 9.48
CA GLU A 139 7.03 0.28 10.42
C GLU A 139 6.15 -0.94 10.74
N LEU A 140 4.86 -0.72 11.00
CA LEU A 140 3.94 -1.80 11.29
C LEU A 140 3.77 -2.74 10.09
N ALA A 141 3.62 -2.20 8.88
CA ALA A 141 3.53 -2.97 7.65
C ALA A 141 4.82 -3.78 7.43
N GLY A 142 5.99 -3.16 7.56
CA GLY A 142 7.28 -3.81 7.38
C GLY A 142 7.48 -5.03 8.28
N VAL A 143 6.92 -5.02 9.49
CA VAL A 143 7.03 -6.15 10.41
C VAL A 143 5.93 -7.20 10.18
N LEU A 144 4.66 -6.77 10.08
CA LEU A 144 3.51 -7.69 10.00
C LEU A 144 3.43 -8.45 8.68
N THR A 145 3.70 -7.81 7.54
CA THR A 145 3.59 -8.48 6.23
C THR A 145 4.70 -9.51 6.01
N GLN A 146 5.79 -9.45 6.79
CA GLN A 146 6.87 -10.45 6.76
C GLN A 146 6.59 -11.67 7.64
N ARG A 147 5.68 -11.54 8.61
CA ARG A 147 5.46 -12.54 9.68
C ARG A 147 4.05 -13.12 9.67
N THR A 148 3.17 -12.56 8.86
CA THR A 148 1.77 -12.96 8.73
C THR A 148 1.38 -12.92 7.25
N SER A 149 0.22 -13.49 6.91
CA SER A 149 -0.37 -13.39 5.57
C SER A 149 -1.14 -12.08 5.34
N LEU A 150 -1.04 -11.11 6.26
CA LEU A 150 -1.68 -9.81 6.08
C LEU A 150 -1.13 -9.08 4.86
N THR A 151 -2.02 -8.50 4.06
CA THR A 151 -1.62 -7.56 3.02
C THR A 151 -1.27 -6.20 3.61
N ARG A 152 -0.49 -5.40 2.87
CA ARG A 152 -0.14 -4.04 3.27
C ARG A 152 -1.38 -3.19 3.54
N HIS A 153 -2.42 -3.29 2.70
CA HIS A 153 -3.68 -2.58 2.90
C HIS A 153 -4.43 -3.02 4.16
N GLN A 154 -4.42 -4.31 4.51
CA GLN A 154 -5.00 -4.79 5.77
C GLN A 154 -4.25 -4.22 6.97
N VAL A 155 -2.92 -4.10 6.91
CA VAL A 155 -2.14 -3.44 7.97
C VAL A 155 -2.46 -1.95 8.07
N PHE A 156 -2.65 -1.26 6.93
CA PHE A 156 -3.08 0.15 6.93
C PHE A 156 -4.45 0.31 7.61
N THR A 157 -5.38 -0.60 7.31
CA THR A 157 -6.72 -0.62 7.93
C THR A 157 -6.63 -0.85 9.44
N LEU A 158 -5.81 -1.81 9.89
CA LEU A 158 -5.55 -2.07 11.30
C LEU A 158 -4.95 -0.84 12.00
N HIS A 159 -3.91 -0.25 11.41
CA HIS A 159 -3.24 0.93 11.95
C HIS A 159 -4.21 2.10 12.13
N ARG A 160 -5.03 2.37 11.10
CA ARG A 160 -6.05 3.43 11.14
C ARG A 160 -7.10 3.19 12.21
N HIS A 161 -7.53 1.94 12.41
CA HIS A 161 -8.45 1.58 13.47
C HIS A 161 -7.85 1.82 14.86
N LEU A 162 -6.60 1.41 15.07
CA LEU A 162 -5.88 1.67 16.33
C LEU A 162 -5.69 3.17 16.57
N ALA A 163 -5.35 3.93 15.53
CA ALA A 163 -5.14 5.37 15.61
C ALA A 163 -6.39 6.15 16.04
N ARG A 164 -7.60 5.62 15.78
CA ARG A 164 -8.87 6.22 16.27
C ARG A 164 -9.03 6.13 17.79
N ARG A 165 -8.35 5.17 18.43
CA ARG A 165 -8.41 4.95 19.88
C ARG A 165 -7.30 5.69 20.64
N GLY A 166 -6.31 6.20 19.94
CA GLY A 166 -5.18 6.93 20.51
C GLY A 166 -3.88 6.74 19.72
N PRO A 167 -2.75 7.23 20.25
CA PRO A 167 -1.45 7.04 19.62
C PRO A 167 -1.13 5.54 19.45
N VAL A 168 -0.80 5.13 18.22
CA VAL A 168 -0.41 3.74 17.94
C VAL A 168 1.01 3.54 18.46
N THR A 169 1.17 2.91 19.62
CA THR A 169 2.48 2.56 20.20
C THR A 169 2.65 1.04 20.25
N THR A 170 3.88 0.56 20.37
CA THR A 170 4.15 -0.88 20.52
C THR A 170 3.45 -1.45 21.74
N ALA A 171 3.44 -0.71 22.86
CA ALA A 171 2.71 -1.11 24.06
C ALA A 171 1.20 -1.23 23.80
N ALA A 172 0.58 -0.19 23.24
CA ALA A 172 -0.86 -0.16 22.97
C ALA A 172 -1.28 -1.25 21.96
N LEU A 173 -0.45 -1.51 20.95
CA LEU A 173 -0.65 -2.60 20.00
C LEU A 173 -0.64 -3.95 20.73
N LEU A 174 0.41 -4.24 21.50
CA LEU A 174 0.54 -5.52 22.20
C LEU A 174 -0.57 -5.72 23.23
N GLU A 175 -0.95 -4.68 23.98
CA GLU A 175 -2.09 -4.73 24.90
C GLU A 175 -3.38 -5.08 24.14
N THR A 176 -3.67 -4.40 23.03
CA THR A 176 -4.86 -4.67 22.23
C THR A 176 -4.89 -6.10 21.68
N LEU A 177 -3.73 -6.66 21.31
CA LEU A 177 -3.61 -8.02 20.79
C LEU A 177 -3.66 -9.11 21.87
N LEU A 178 -3.36 -8.77 23.11
CA LEU A 178 -3.31 -9.69 24.25
C LEU A 178 -4.59 -9.65 25.10
N LEU A 179 -5.47 -8.67 24.89
CA LEU A 179 -6.78 -8.64 25.54
C LEU A 179 -7.70 -9.71 24.92
N PRO A 180 -8.45 -10.48 25.74
CA PRO A 180 -9.45 -11.39 25.22
C PRO A 180 -10.52 -10.61 24.44
N PRO A 181 -11.10 -11.18 23.37
CA PRO A 181 -12.21 -10.54 22.67
C PRO A 181 -13.35 -10.30 23.66
N SER A 182 -13.78 -9.04 23.75
CA SER A 182 -14.93 -8.62 24.56
C SER A 182 -16.25 -9.05 23.93
#